data_AF-A0A5N8YJ67-F1
#
_entry.id   AF-A0A5N8YJ67-F1
#
_cell.length_a   1.000
_cell.length_b   1.000
_cell.length_c   1.000
_cell.angle_alpha   90.00
_cell.angle_beta   90.00
_cell.angle_gamma   90.00
#
_symmetry.space_group_name_H-M   'P 1'
#
loop_
_entity.id
_entity.type
_entity.pdbx_description
1 polymer ?
#
loop_
_entity_poly.entity_id
_entity_poly.type
_entity_poly.pdbx_seq_one_letter_code
_entity_poly.pdbx_strand_id
1 'polypeptide(L)'
;MPRHIYGEDDYKSRILQLTKRRYYGEDSQDKAGILRYTKVVNDLIDLDDIPIPSTERELSCLLSFYWQVDQTCSTISELLDHLSEGHQPQPSTLATIQVKTTTALEQGLQLNPANKNLLENLGLTIK
;
A
#
# COMPACT_ATOMS: atom_id res chain seq x y z
N MET A 1 -9.99 -19.52 10.36
CA MET A 1 -9.57 -20.02 11.69
C MET A 1 -10.75 -19.92 12.65
N PRO A 2 -10.90 -20.83 13.63
CA PRO A 2 -12.03 -20.78 14.55
C PRO A 2 -11.87 -19.67 15.61
N ARG A 3 -12.81 -18.72 15.66
CA ARG A 3 -12.85 -17.61 16.65
C ARG A 3 -12.92 -18.07 18.10
N HIS A 4 -13.41 -19.30 18.36
CA HIS A 4 -13.57 -19.81 19.72
C HIS A 4 -12.28 -20.33 20.37
N ILE A 5 -11.21 -20.55 19.58
CA ILE A 5 -9.93 -21.11 20.05
C ILE A 5 -8.91 -20.00 20.36
N TYR A 6 -9.00 -18.89 19.65
CA TYR A 6 -8.11 -17.74 19.74
C TYR A 6 -9.00 -16.55 20.10
N GLY A 7 -8.87 -15.99 21.31
CA GLY A 7 -9.70 -14.86 21.74
C GLY A 7 -9.77 -13.74 20.70
N GLU A 8 -10.83 -12.93 20.74
CA GLU A 8 -11.19 -11.96 19.69
C GLU A 8 -10.01 -11.12 19.18
N ASP A 9 -9.12 -10.66 20.07
CA ASP A 9 -7.98 -9.82 19.71
C ASP A 9 -6.89 -10.60 18.93
N ASP A 10 -6.57 -11.83 19.35
CA ASP A 10 -5.61 -12.68 18.63
C ASP A 10 -6.16 -13.09 17.26
N TYR A 11 -7.46 -13.40 17.19
CA TYR A 11 -8.12 -13.69 15.93
C TYR A 11 -8.01 -12.50 14.95
N LYS A 12 -8.37 -11.28 15.40
CA LYS A 12 -8.30 -10.08 14.56
C LYS A 12 -6.88 -9.79 14.09
N SER A 13 -5.89 -9.88 14.97
CA SER A 13 -4.48 -9.66 14.64
C SER A 13 -4.00 -10.65 13.56
N ARG A 14 -4.31 -11.94 13.72
CA ARG A 14 -3.91 -12.97 12.75
C ARG A 14 -4.58 -12.81 11.39
N ILE A 15 -5.88 -12.48 11.38
CA ILE A 15 -6.57 -12.19 10.12
C ILE A 15 -5.94 -10.98 9.44
N LEU A 16 -5.66 -9.90 10.17
CA LEU A 16 -5.00 -8.72 9.62
C LEU A 16 -3.63 -9.07 9.02
N GLN A 17 -2.81 -9.86 9.72
CA GLN A 17 -1.50 -10.30 9.21
C GLN A 17 -1.62 -11.13 7.93
N LEU A 18 -2.58 -12.06 7.87
CA LEU A 18 -2.83 -12.87 6.67
C LEU A 18 -3.30 -12.00 5.50
N THR A 19 -4.20 -11.05 5.75
CA THR A 19 -4.67 -10.12 4.74
C THR A 19 -3.53 -9.24 4.25
N LYS A 20 -2.69 -8.70 5.14
CA LYS A 20 -1.50 -7.93 4.75
C LYS A 20 -0.55 -8.75 3.89
N ARG A 21 -0.24 -9.99 4.28
CA ARG A 21 0.60 -10.90 3.48
C ARG A 21 0.00 -11.16 2.10
N ARG A 22 -1.32 -11.34 2.01
CA ARG A 22 -2.02 -11.54 0.73
C ARG A 22 -1.84 -10.35 -0.22
N TYR A 23 -1.93 -9.12 0.26
CA TYR A 23 -1.81 -7.93 -0.60
C TYR A 23 -0.36 -7.50 -0.82
N TYR A 24 0.42 -7.35 0.25
CA TYR A 24 1.75 -6.75 0.22
C TYR A 24 2.90 -7.74 0.06
N GLY A 25 2.65 -9.05 0.24
CA GLY A 25 3.71 -10.04 0.43
C GLY A 25 4.42 -9.88 1.78
N GLU A 26 5.22 -10.88 2.15
CA GLU A 26 6.05 -10.85 3.36
C GLU A 26 7.30 -9.98 3.17
N ASP A 27 7.95 -10.06 2.01
CA ASP A 27 9.13 -9.29 1.65
C ASP A 27 9.20 -9.03 0.13
N SER A 28 10.27 -8.39 -0.36
CA SER A 28 10.37 -7.96 -1.77
C SER A 28 10.62 -9.12 -2.72
N GLN A 29 11.03 -10.28 -2.19
CA GLN A 29 11.21 -11.53 -2.92
C GLN A 29 9.95 -12.40 -2.90
N ASP A 30 9.04 -12.16 -1.96
CA ASP A 30 7.75 -12.83 -1.88
C ASP A 30 6.87 -12.50 -3.10
N LYS A 31 6.67 -13.50 -3.95
CA LYS A 31 5.87 -13.40 -5.18
C LYS A 31 4.36 -13.57 -4.94
N ALA A 32 3.93 -13.81 -3.70
CA ALA A 32 2.54 -14.07 -3.37
C ALA A 32 1.69 -12.79 -3.21
N GLY A 33 2.31 -11.63 -3.00
CA GLY A 33 1.59 -10.36 -2.82
C GLY A 33 0.83 -9.95 -4.08
N ILE A 34 -0.47 -9.71 -3.97
CA ILE A 34 -1.31 -9.31 -5.11
C ILE A 34 -0.85 -7.97 -5.71
N LEU A 35 -0.44 -7.01 -4.88
CA LEU A 35 -0.02 -5.68 -5.34
C LEU A 35 1.33 -5.71 -6.08
N ARG A 36 1.96 -6.88 -6.20
CA ARG A 36 3.13 -7.11 -7.05
C ARG A 36 2.81 -6.98 -8.54
N TYR A 37 1.56 -7.23 -8.93
CA TYR A 37 1.13 -7.24 -10.33
C TYR A 37 0.63 -5.85 -10.75
N THR A 38 1.54 -4.89 -10.85
CA THR A 38 1.25 -3.47 -11.09
C THR A 38 0.59 -3.15 -12.43
N LYS A 39 0.68 -4.04 -13.42
CA LYS A 39 0.05 -3.87 -14.75
C LYS A 39 -1.31 -4.56 -14.89
N VAL A 40 -1.93 -4.95 -13.77
CA VAL A 40 -3.27 -5.55 -13.75
C VAL A 40 -4.34 -4.46 -13.83
N VAL A 41 -5.49 -4.77 -14.42
CA VAL A 41 -6.63 -3.85 -14.50
C VAL A 41 -7.08 -3.46 -13.08
N ASN A 42 -7.00 -2.16 -12.76
CA ASN A 42 -7.27 -1.61 -11.42
C ASN A 42 -8.66 -1.98 -10.88
N ASP A 43 -9.63 -2.28 -11.76
CA ASP A 43 -11.02 -2.61 -11.39
C ASP A 43 -11.20 -4.00 -10.75
N LEU A 44 -10.13 -4.81 -10.69
CA LEU A 44 -10.20 -6.17 -10.12
C LEU A 44 -10.06 -6.21 -8.59
N ILE A 45 -9.60 -5.13 -7.97
CA ILE A 45 -9.35 -5.07 -6.53
C ILE A 45 -10.12 -3.88 -5.95
N ASP A 46 -10.97 -4.16 -4.98
CA ASP A 46 -11.55 -3.10 -4.17
C ASP A 46 -10.45 -2.49 -3.26
N LEU A 47 -10.26 -1.18 -3.35
CA LEU A 47 -9.31 -0.47 -2.50
C LEU A 47 -9.64 -0.67 -1.02
N ASP A 48 -10.92 -0.80 -0.66
CA ASP A 48 -11.34 -0.96 0.73
C ASP A 48 -10.92 -2.30 1.32
N ASP A 49 -10.75 -3.34 0.49
CA ASP A 49 -10.23 -4.64 0.92
C ASP A 49 -8.72 -4.61 1.24
N ILE A 50 -8.00 -3.58 0.76
CA ILE A 50 -6.56 -3.44 1.00
C ILE A 50 -6.32 -2.89 2.41
N PRO A 51 -5.61 -3.62 3.29
CA PRO A 51 -5.33 -3.17 4.65
C PRO A 51 -4.52 -1.87 4.67
N ILE A 52 -4.65 -1.07 5.73
CA ILE A 52 -3.87 0.16 5.89
C ILE A 52 -2.36 -0.19 5.97
N PRO A 53 -1.51 0.47 5.17
CA PRO A 53 -0.07 0.22 5.21
C PRO A 53 0.50 0.67 6.56
N SER A 54 1.43 -0.12 7.09
CA SER A 54 2.11 0.10 8.37
C SER A 54 3.61 0.32 8.24
N THR A 55 4.16 0.08 7.05
CA THR A 55 5.57 0.33 6.73
C THR A 55 5.68 1.13 5.44
N GLU A 56 6.82 1.81 5.24
CA GLU A 56 7.09 2.52 3.98
C GLU A 56 6.95 1.56 2.80
N ARG A 57 7.49 0.35 2.91
CA ARG A 57 7.42 -0.66 1.85
C ARG A 57 5.98 -1.06 1.49
N GLU A 58 5.10 -1.24 2.46
CA GLU A 58 3.68 -1.50 2.17
C GLU A 58 3.03 -0.31 1.46
N LEU A 59 3.34 0.93 1.88
CA LEU A 59 2.84 2.13 1.22
C LEU A 59 3.38 2.25 -0.20
N SER A 60 4.69 2.10 -0.42
CA SER A 60 5.31 2.12 -1.74
C SER A 60 4.76 1.05 -2.65
N CYS A 61 4.47 -0.14 -2.13
CA CYS A 61 3.82 -1.22 -2.86
C CYS A 61 2.41 -0.84 -3.33
N LEU A 62 1.59 -0.27 -2.43
CA LEU A 62 0.27 0.26 -2.75
C LEU A 62 0.34 1.32 -3.87
N LEU A 63 1.24 2.29 -3.72
CA LEU A 63 1.39 3.38 -4.66
C LEU A 63 1.90 2.89 -6.02
N SER A 64 2.87 1.97 -6.04
CA SER A 64 3.41 1.35 -7.27
C SER A 64 2.31 0.67 -8.08
N PHE A 65 1.41 -0.04 -7.39
CA PHE A 65 0.27 -0.72 -8.01
C PHE A 65 -0.67 0.27 -8.68
N TYR A 66 -1.10 1.32 -7.96
CA TYR A 66 -2.08 2.26 -8.50
C TYR A 66 -1.52 3.25 -9.51
N TRP A 67 -0.21 3.53 -9.46
CA TRP A 67 0.49 4.25 -10.52
C TRP A 67 0.86 3.38 -11.72
N GLN A 68 0.67 2.06 -11.62
CA GLN A 68 0.96 1.11 -12.69
C GLN A 68 2.39 1.22 -13.25
N VAL A 69 3.38 1.45 -12.39
CA VAL A 69 4.80 1.39 -12.77
C VAL A 69 5.20 -0.04 -13.15
N ASP A 70 6.33 -0.27 -13.82
CA ASP A 70 6.68 -1.60 -14.35
C ASP A 70 6.99 -2.61 -13.25
N GLN A 71 7.29 -2.14 -12.05
CA GLN A 71 7.66 -2.96 -10.90
C GLN A 71 7.20 -2.38 -9.57
N THR A 72 6.98 -3.25 -8.59
CA THR A 72 6.67 -2.84 -7.24
C THR A 72 7.90 -2.32 -6.52
N CYS A 73 7.83 -1.08 -6.04
CA CYS A 73 8.90 -0.44 -5.29
C CYS A 73 8.76 -0.69 -3.78
N SER A 74 9.89 -0.71 -3.08
CA SER A 74 9.95 -0.87 -1.63
C SER A 74 10.13 0.46 -0.88
N THR A 75 10.41 1.55 -1.59
CA THR A 75 10.54 2.91 -1.01
C THR A 75 9.84 3.96 -1.86
N ILE A 76 9.49 5.10 -1.26
CA ILE A 76 8.83 6.20 -1.98
C ILE A 76 9.80 6.83 -2.99
N SER A 77 11.09 6.92 -2.64
CA SER A 77 12.12 7.45 -3.54
C SER A 77 12.25 6.59 -4.80
N GLU A 78 12.32 5.27 -4.65
CA GLU A 78 12.38 4.33 -5.77
C GLU A 78 11.15 4.47 -6.68
N LEU A 79 9.95 4.60 -6.11
CA LEU A 79 8.74 4.83 -6.91
C LEU A 79 8.82 6.08 -7.79
N LEU A 80 9.41 7.17 -7.29
CA LEU A 80 9.54 8.38 -8.09
C LEU A 80 10.49 8.21 -9.28
N ASP A 81 11.57 7.43 -9.12
CA ASP A 81 12.47 7.10 -10.23
C ASP A 81 11.74 6.31 -11.34
N HIS A 82 10.73 5.52 -10.96
CA HIS A 82 9.92 4.71 -11.87
C HIS A 82 8.62 5.39 -12.33
N LEU A 83 8.32 6.61 -11.87
CA LEU A 83 7.02 7.26 -12.12
C LEU A 83 6.70 7.43 -13.62
N SER A 84 7.74 7.61 -14.44
CA SER A 84 7.64 7.76 -15.89
C SER A 84 7.16 6.50 -16.63
N GLU A 85 7.19 5.34 -15.99
CA GLU A 85 6.74 4.05 -16.53
C GLU A 85 5.22 3.86 -16.41
N GLY A 86 4.60 4.69 -15.56
CA GLY A 86 3.22 4.57 -15.14
C GLY A 86 2.40 5.83 -15.44
N HIS A 87 1.22 5.88 -14.85
CA HIS A 87 0.29 7.00 -14.98
C HIS A 87 -0.37 7.28 -13.64
N GLN A 88 -0.73 8.54 -13.40
CA GLN A 88 -1.46 8.89 -12.19
C GLN A 88 -2.84 8.20 -12.18
N PRO A 89 -3.29 7.65 -11.04
CA PRO A 89 -4.60 7.05 -10.92
C PRO A 89 -5.71 8.10 -11.10
N GLN A 90 -6.93 7.62 -11.39
CA GLN A 90 -8.10 8.48 -11.50
C GLN A 90 -8.35 9.28 -10.20
N PRO A 91 -8.95 10.47 -10.27
CA PRO A 91 -9.12 11.34 -9.09
C PRO A 91 -9.83 10.68 -7.91
N SER A 92 -10.82 9.82 -8.16
CA SER A 92 -11.52 9.07 -7.10
C SER A 92 -10.61 8.07 -6.41
N THR A 93 -9.84 7.30 -7.17
CA THR A 93 -8.84 6.36 -6.66
C THR A 93 -7.75 7.11 -5.87
N LEU A 94 -7.27 8.25 -6.39
CA LEU A 94 -6.29 9.09 -5.72
C LEU A 94 -6.80 9.60 -4.37
N ALA A 95 -8.07 10.02 -4.29
CA ALA A 95 -8.69 10.46 -3.04
C ALA A 95 -8.76 9.33 -2.00
N THR A 96 -9.07 8.10 -2.41
CA THR A 96 -9.07 6.95 -1.49
C THR A 96 -7.66 6.60 -1.02
N ILE A 97 -6.67 6.65 -1.91
CA ILE A 97 -5.24 6.47 -1.56
C ILE A 97 -4.78 7.54 -0.58
N GLN A 98 -5.18 8.80 -0.79
CA GLN A 98 -4.91 9.90 0.14
C GLN A 98 -5.44 9.58 1.53
N VAL A 99 -6.69 9.15 1.65
CA VAL A 99 -7.29 8.79 2.95
C VAL A 99 -6.49 7.67 3.62
N LYS A 100 -6.18 6.58 2.90
CA LYS A 100 -5.39 5.46 3.46
C LYS A 100 -3.99 5.90 3.89
N THR A 101 -3.35 6.78 3.12
CA THR A 101 -2.01 7.30 3.44
C THR A 101 -2.04 8.16 4.70
N THR A 102 -3.01 9.06 4.82
CA THR A 102 -3.21 9.87 6.04
C THR A 102 -3.50 8.97 7.25
N THR A 103 -4.41 8.00 7.13
CA THR A 103 -4.71 7.05 8.20
C THR A 103 -3.49 6.22 8.61
N ALA A 104 -2.66 5.79 7.66
CA ALA A 104 -1.42 5.07 7.97
C ALA A 104 -0.47 5.90 8.83
N LEU A 105 -0.29 7.18 8.48
CA LEU A 105 0.56 8.11 9.24
C LEU A 105 0.00 8.38 10.63
N GLU A 106 -1.32 8.57 10.76
CA GLU A 106 -2.00 8.72 12.06
C GLU A 106 -1.85 7.46 12.94
N GLN A 107 -1.81 6.28 12.32
CA GLN A 107 -1.59 4.99 12.99
C GLN A 107 -0.11 4.69 13.28
N GLY A 108 0.80 5.63 13.01
CA GLY A 108 2.21 5.55 13.39
C GLY A 108 3.16 5.05 12.31
N LEU A 109 2.72 4.98 11.04
CA LEU A 109 3.64 4.78 9.92
C LEU A 109 4.75 5.83 9.97
N GLN A 110 6.00 5.37 10.09
CA GLN A 110 7.16 6.24 10.09
C GLN A 110 7.69 6.37 8.66
N LEU A 111 7.74 7.61 8.16
CA LEU A 111 8.43 7.95 6.92
C LEU A 111 9.57 8.90 7.25
N ASN A 112 10.68 8.75 6.54
CA ASN A 112 11.72 9.78 6.55
C ASN A 112 11.08 11.13 6.11
N PRO A 113 11.37 12.26 6.78
CA PRO A 113 10.90 13.58 6.35
C PRO A 113 11.10 13.88 4.86
N ALA A 114 12.21 13.44 4.27
CA ALA A 114 12.44 13.56 2.83
C ALA A 114 11.36 12.83 2.03
N ASN A 115 11.08 11.57 2.37
CA ASN A 115 10.08 10.74 1.69
C ASN A 115 8.65 11.23 1.94
N LYS A 116 8.38 11.86 3.08
CA LYS A 116 7.09 12.50 3.34
C LYS A 116 6.83 13.65 2.36
N ASN A 117 7.83 14.48 2.06
CA ASN A 117 7.71 15.55 1.06
C ASN A 117 7.55 15.00 -0.36
N LEU A 118 8.16 13.84 -0.65
CA LEU A 118 8.04 13.18 -1.96
C LEU A 118 6.61 12.71 -2.26
N LEU A 119 5.74 12.54 -1.25
CA LEU A 119 4.33 12.22 -1.46
C LEU A 119 3.57 13.32 -2.21
N GLU A 120 4.00 14.58 -2.10
CA GLU A 120 3.39 15.70 -2.84
C GLU A 120 3.60 15.57 -4.36
N ASN A 121 4.72 14.98 -4.79
CA ASN A 121 4.99 14.69 -6.20
C ASN A 121 4.05 13.62 -6.77
N LEU A 122 3.43 12.82 -5.90
CA LEU A 122 2.38 11.85 -6.23
C LEU A 122 0.98 12.47 -6.11
N GLY A 123 0.87 13.79 -5.89
CA GLY A 123 -0.42 14.46 -5.69
C GLY A 123 -1.09 14.12 -4.36
N LEU A 124 -0.34 13.60 -3.38
CA LEU A 124 -0.83 13.31 -2.04
C LEU A 124 -0.42 14.45 -1.09
N THR A 125 -1.41 15.11 -0.49
CA THR A 125 -1.19 16.23 0.45
C THR A 125 -1.30 15.74 1.88
N ILE A 126 -0.18 15.68 2.59
CA ILE A 126 -0.15 15.26 4.00
C ILE A 126 -0.11 16.51 4.88
N LYS A 127 -1.16 16.71 5.68
CA LYS A 127 -1.21 17.78 6.69
C LYS A 127 -0.40 17.44 7.95
#